data_AF-F2UDY6-F1
#
_entry.id   AF-F2UDY6-F1
#
_cell.length_a   1.000
_cell.length_b   1.000
_cell.length_c   1.000
_cell.angle_alpha   90.00
_cell.angle_beta   90.00
_cell.angle_gamma   90.00
#
_symmetry.space_group_name_H-M   'P 1'
#
loop_
_entity.id
_entity.type
_entity.pdbx_description
1 polymer ?
#
loop_
_entity_poly.entity_id
_entity_poly.type
_entity_poly.pdbx_seq_one_letter_code
_entity_poly.pdbx_strand_id
1 'polypeptide(L)'
;MTSVCGAVDEQARALVKVLASARTGASALPPFNPATSATHRRAGEGRLEKLCQQRVNLATQAIFERGLREQRDLEHSHSTEDELYDKMDELNQSLRQAYGQRRREAALVRSIHDSAVVTEAMYSEASETTTELRGKIQQRDELCSACLRLSDRYRDLTQELEMINADIRDTMLRNRQIYSDIQDLEQQLEAGTQEPPSQALDNERQKLENEYVKNAILRNTLQLLIVASGVDWAADENLLETMLSLDERPSFDS
;
A
#
# COMPACT_ATOMS: atom_id res chain seq x y z
N MET A 1 -28.85 -10.92 -14.61
CA MET A 1 -28.36 -11.58 -13.38
C MET A 1 -29.40 -11.51 -12.27
N THR A 2 -30.55 -12.19 -12.41
CA THR A 2 -31.63 -12.25 -11.39
C THR A 2 -32.31 -13.63 -11.31
N SER A 3 -31.81 -14.63 -12.04
CA SER A 3 -32.50 -15.93 -12.19
C SER A 3 -32.09 -17.02 -11.18
N VAL A 4 -31.12 -16.77 -10.31
CA VAL A 4 -30.60 -17.81 -9.39
C VAL A 4 -31.29 -17.75 -8.01
N CYS A 5 -31.84 -16.60 -7.59
CA CYS A 5 -32.59 -16.51 -6.32
C CYS A 5 -33.95 -17.23 -6.36
N GLY A 6 -34.63 -17.31 -7.51
CA GLY A 6 -35.96 -17.91 -7.59
C GLY A 6 -35.99 -19.44 -7.39
N ALA A 7 -34.92 -20.14 -7.81
CA ALA A 7 -34.86 -21.60 -7.73
C ALA A 7 -34.67 -22.12 -6.28
N VAL A 8 -34.02 -21.33 -5.43
CA VAL A 8 -33.80 -21.68 -4.01
C VAL A 8 -35.09 -21.53 -3.21
N ASP A 9 -35.90 -20.51 -3.53
CA ASP A 9 -37.19 -20.27 -2.86
C ASP A 9 -38.26 -21.32 -3.21
N GLU A 10 -38.25 -21.88 -4.43
CA GLU A 10 -39.16 -22.97 -4.79
C GLU A 10 -38.82 -24.28 -4.08
N GLN A 11 -37.53 -24.60 -3.92
CA GLN A 11 -37.11 -25.78 -3.16
C GLN A 11 -37.43 -25.66 -1.67
N ALA A 12 -37.28 -24.46 -1.09
CA ALA A 12 -37.67 -24.19 0.29
C ALA A 12 -39.20 -24.33 0.50
N ARG A 13 -40.02 -23.83 -0.43
CA ARG A 13 -41.48 -23.98 -0.38
C ARG A 13 -41.94 -25.43 -0.55
N ALA A 14 -41.26 -26.22 -1.39
CA ALA A 14 -41.55 -27.63 -1.56
C ALA A 14 -41.31 -28.42 -0.26
N LEU A 15 -40.23 -28.13 0.46
CA LEU A 15 -39.92 -28.76 1.75
C LEU A 15 -40.93 -28.41 2.85
N VAL A 16 -41.40 -27.17 2.90
CA VAL A 16 -42.44 -26.74 3.87
C VAL A 16 -43.78 -27.43 3.59
N LYS A 17 -44.16 -27.61 2.31
CA LYS A 17 -45.38 -28.35 1.95
C LYS A 17 -45.32 -29.83 2.34
N VAL A 18 -44.17 -30.49 2.16
CA VAL A 18 -43.99 -31.89 2.56
C VAL A 18 -44.09 -32.05 4.08
N LEU A 19 -43.51 -31.12 4.84
CA LEU A 19 -43.58 -31.12 6.31
C LEU A 19 -44.98 -30.80 6.83
N ALA A 20 -45.74 -29.94 6.15
CA ALA A 20 -47.13 -29.64 6.50
C ALA A 20 -48.07 -30.83 6.20
N SER A 21 -47.87 -31.53 5.07
CA SER A 21 -48.69 -32.71 4.73
C SER A 21 -48.42 -33.92 5.62
N ALA A 22 -47.26 -34.00 6.27
CA ALA A 22 -46.93 -35.08 7.20
C ALA A 22 -47.63 -34.94 8.57
N ARG A 23 -48.21 -33.76 8.88
CA ARG A 23 -48.78 -33.45 10.21
C ARG A 23 -50.30 -33.62 10.31
N THR A 24 -51.00 -33.84 9.20
CA THR A 24 -52.48 -33.92 9.14
C THR A 24 -53.01 -35.30 8.74
N GLY A 25 -52.33 -36.38 9.14
CA GLY A 25 -52.81 -37.75 9.01
C GLY A 25 -53.41 -38.29 10.30
N ALA A 26 -54.51 -37.70 10.78
CA ALA A 26 -55.29 -38.25 11.90
C ALA A 26 -56.42 -39.15 11.35
N SER A 27 -56.18 -40.46 11.32
CA SER A 27 -57.21 -41.48 11.09
C SER A 27 -57.08 -42.58 12.13
N ALA A 28 -58.17 -42.75 12.90
CA ALA A 28 -58.56 -43.79 13.85
C ALA A 28 -57.50 -44.81 14.36
N LEU A 29 -57.21 -44.74 15.67
CA LEU A 29 -56.49 -45.76 16.44
C LEU A 29 -57.41 -46.96 16.77
N PRO A 30 -56.98 -48.22 16.55
CA PRO A 30 -57.30 -49.32 17.46
C PRO A 30 -56.30 -49.33 18.65
N PRO A 31 -56.61 -50.01 19.77
CA PRO A 31 -56.01 -49.73 21.06
C PRO A 31 -54.50 -49.97 21.12
N PHE A 32 -53.87 -49.04 21.83
CA PHE A 32 -52.42 -48.87 22.02
C PHE A 32 -51.83 -50.04 22.82
N ASN A 33 -50.93 -50.80 22.19
CA ASN A 33 -50.10 -51.80 22.87
C ASN A 33 -48.67 -51.22 23.01
N PRO A 34 -48.25 -50.78 24.21
CA PRO A 34 -47.04 -49.95 24.38
C PRO A 34 -45.70 -50.71 24.18
N ALA A 35 -45.72 -52.04 24.09
CA ALA A 35 -44.49 -52.85 24.02
C ALA A 35 -43.86 -52.96 22.63
N THR A 36 -44.65 -52.89 21.54
CA THR A 36 -44.15 -53.05 20.16
C THR A 36 -43.70 -51.73 19.51
N SER A 37 -44.11 -50.59 20.06
CA SER A 37 -43.82 -49.27 19.48
C SER A 37 -42.40 -48.77 19.79
N ALA A 38 -41.83 -49.19 20.92
CA ALA A 38 -40.51 -48.72 21.36
C ALA A 38 -39.34 -49.39 20.62
N THR A 39 -39.51 -50.65 20.21
CA THR A 39 -38.48 -51.40 19.46
C THR A 39 -38.45 -51.01 17.99
N HIS A 40 -39.61 -50.77 17.36
CA HIS A 40 -39.68 -50.30 15.98
C HIS A 40 -39.20 -48.86 15.77
N ARG A 41 -39.40 -47.95 16.75
CA ARG A 41 -38.83 -46.59 16.68
C ARG A 41 -37.30 -46.59 16.73
N ARG A 42 -36.69 -47.31 17.67
CA ARG A 42 -35.22 -47.41 17.77
C ARG A 42 -34.58 -48.09 16.56
N ALA A 43 -35.24 -49.11 16.01
CA ALA A 43 -34.76 -49.79 14.79
C ALA A 43 -34.89 -48.91 13.52
N GLY A 44 -35.93 -48.06 13.45
CA GLY A 44 -36.10 -47.08 12.38
C GLY A 44 -35.09 -45.95 12.43
N GLU A 45 -34.80 -45.43 13.63
CA GLU A 45 -33.81 -44.38 13.89
C GLU A 45 -32.40 -44.80 13.45
N GLY A 46 -31.95 -46.01 13.85
CA GLY A 46 -30.64 -46.53 13.44
C GLY A 46 -30.50 -46.83 11.94
N ARG A 47 -31.61 -47.05 11.21
CA ARG A 47 -31.60 -47.24 9.75
C ARG A 47 -31.56 -45.90 9.01
N LEU A 48 -32.25 -44.89 9.55
CA LEU A 48 -32.23 -43.53 9.02
C LEU A 48 -30.85 -42.88 9.20
N GLU A 49 -30.21 -43.07 10.35
CA GLU A 49 -28.83 -42.60 10.59
C GLU A 49 -27.84 -43.21 9.59
N LYS A 50 -27.93 -44.51 9.31
CA LYS A 50 -27.08 -45.18 8.32
C LYS A 50 -27.29 -44.63 6.91
N LEU A 51 -28.54 -44.38 6.51
CA LEU A 51 -28.86 -43.81 5.21
C LEU A 51 -28.41 -42.35 5.09
N CYS A 52 -28.56 -41.56 6.16
CA CYS A 52 -28.02 -40.19 6.23
C CYS A 52 -26.50 -40.20 6.10
N GLN A 53 -25.80 -41.08 6.82
CA GLN A 53 -24.35 -41.20 6.73
C GLN A 53 -23.91 -41.63 5.32
N GLN A 54 -24.62 -42.59 4.70
CA GLN A 54 -24.33 -43.03 3.34
C GLN A 54 -24.55 -41.91 2.31
N ARG A 55 -25.60 -41.09 2.47
CA ARG A 55 -25.84 -39.92 1.60
C ARG A 55 -24.78 -38.84 1.79
N VAL A 56 -24.33 -38.60 3.01
CA VAL A 56 -23.23 -37.67 3.29
C VAL A 56 -21.93 -38.16 2.66
N ASN A 57 -21.63 -39.47 2.77
CA ASN A 57 -20.44 -40.06 2.15
C ASN A 57 -20.49 -39.99 0.61
N LEU A 58 -21.64 -40.24 -0.01
CA LEU A 58 -21.78 -40.11 -1.47
C LEU A 58 -21.71 -38.65 -1.93
N ALA A 59 -22.30 -37.72 -1.18
CA ALA A 59 -22.24 -36.30 -1.49
C ALA A 59 -20.80 -35.76 -1.37
N THR A 60 -20.06 -36.16 -0.33
CA THR A 60 -18.66 -35.78 -0.16
C THR A 60 -17.78 -36.37 -1.25
N GLN A 61 -18.01 -37.62 -1.67
CA GLN A 61 -17.31 -38.23 -2.79
C GLN A 61 -17.59 -37.51 -4.12
N ALA A 62 -18.84 -37.14 -4.39
CA ALA A 62 -19.21 -36.42 -5.61
C ALA A 62 -18.60 -35.00 -5.67
N ILE A 63 -18.51 -34.30 -4.53
CA ILE A 63 -17.83 -32.99 -4.43
C ILE A 63 -16.33 -33.15 -4.70
N PHE A 64 -15.71 -34.18 -4.13
CA PHE A 64 -14.28 -34.46 -4.34
C PHE A 64 -13.95 -34.80 -5.79
N GLU A 65 -14.74 -35.67 -6.44
CA GLU A 65 -14.57 -36.01 -7.85
C GLU A 65 -14.78 -34.81 -8.78
N ARG A 66 -15.70 -33.91 -8.42
CA ARG A 66 -15.91 -32.64 -9.14
C ARG A 66 -14.69 -31.73 -9.03
N GLY A 67 -14.14 -31.54 -7.83
CA GLY A 67 -12.93 -30.74 -7.61
C GLY A 67 -11.73 -31.27 -8.40
N LEU A 68 -11.56 -32.59 -8.48
CA LEU A 68 -10.48 -33.21 -9.27
C LEU A 68 -10.64 -33.08 -10.79
N ARG A 69 -11.86 -32.89 -11.30
CA ARG A 69 -12.11 -32.61 -12.72
C ARG A 69 -11.83 -31.15 -13.03
N GLU A 70 -12.34 -30.25 -12.21
CA GLU A 70 -12.11 -28.81 -12.34
C GLU A 70 -10.60 -28.48 -12.28
N GLN A 71 -9.85 -29.16 -11.40
CA GLN A 71 -8.40 -29.01 -11.32
C GLN A 71 -7.67 -29.51 -12.59
N ARG A 72 -8.08 -30.65 -13.16
CA ARG A 72 -7.50 -31.16 -14.41
C ARG A 72 -7.82 -30.28 -15.61
N ASP A 73 -9.03 -29.74 -15.67
CA ASP A 73 -9.44 -28.85 -16.76
C ASP A 73 -8.67 -27.51 -16.67
N LEU A 74 -8.41 -27.00 -15.46
CA LEU A 74 -7.54 -25.84 -15.24
C LEU A 74 -6.08 -26.12 -15.63
N GLU A 75 -5.52 -27.26 -15.21
CA GLU A 75 -4.16 -27.66 -15.60
C GLU A 75 -4.02 -27.82 -17.12
N HIS A 76 -5.02 -28.39 -17.79
CA HIS A 76 -5.03 -28.50 -19.24
C HIS A 76 -5.16 -27.13 -19.93
N SER A 77 -6.01 -26.23 -19.41
CA SER A 77 -6.13 -24.86 -19.93
C SER A 77 -4.81 -24.11 -19.80
N HIS A 78 -4.16 -24.17 -18.64
CA HIS A 78 -2.85 -23.56 -18.42
C HIS A 78 -1.78 -24.14 -19.35
N SER A 79 -1.75 -25.46 -19.55
CA SER A 79 -0.85 -26.09 -20.52
C SER A 79 -1.06 -25.59 -21.95
N THR A 80 -2.31 -25.37 -22.37
CA THR A 80 -2.58 -24.83 -23.72
C THR A 80 -2.22 -23.35 -23.84
N GLU A 81 -2.37 -22.59 -22.77
CA GLU A 81 -1.94 -21.19 -22.72
C GLU A 81 -0.41 -21.08 -22.77
N ASP A 82 0.29 -21.93 -22.02
CA ASP A 82 1.76 -22.01 -22.02
C ASP A 82 2.31 -22.34 -23.43
N GLU A 83 1.70 -23.29 -24.14
CA GLU A 83 2.06 -23.60 -25.53
C GLU A 83 1.84 -22.42 -26.49
N LEU A 84 0.86 -21.55 -26.22
CA LEU A 84 0.63 -20.34 -27.00
C LEU A 84 1.66 -19.26 -26.68
N TYR A 85 2.05 -19.12 -25.41
CA TYR A 85 3.14 -18.22 -25.01
C TYR A 85 4.46 -18.63 -25.65
N ASP A 86 4.80 -19.93 -25.62
CA ASP A 86 6.01 -20.45 -26.25
C ASP A 86 6.04 -20.17 -27.76
N LYS A 87 4.92 -20.40 -28.47
CA LYS A 87 4.81 -20.08 -29.91
C LYS A 87 4.90 -18.59 -30.17
N MET A 88 4.33 -17.76 -29.31
CA MET A 88 4.42 -16.30 -29.42
C MET A 88 5.86 -15.83 -29.24
N ASP A 89 6.59 -16.42 -28.29
CA ASP A 89 7.99 -16.11 -28.05
C ASP A 89 8.89 -16.56 -29.20
N GLU A 90 8.67 -17.75 -29.75
CA GLU A 90 9.36 -18.24 -30.95
C GLU A 90 9.13 -17.32 -32.15
N LEU A 91 7.87 -16.90 -32.37
CA LEU A 91 7.52 -16.00 -33.48
C LEU A 91 8.13 -14.62 -33.30
N ASN A 92 8.12 -14.09 -32.06
CA ASN A 92 8.76 -12.83 -31.71
C ASN A 92 10.28 -12.90 -31.92
N GLN A 93 10.91 -14.02 -31.57
CA GLN A 93 12.34 -14.23 -31.77
C GLN A 93 12.68 -14.30 -33.26
N SER A 94 11.92 -15.06 -34.06
CA SER A 94 12.05 -15.14 -35.51
C SER A 94 11.89 -13.77 -36.18
N LEU A 95 10.90 -12.99 -35.75
CA LEU A 95 10.64 -11.64 -36.23
C LEU A 95 11.84 -10.73 -35.92
N ARG A 96 12.35 -10.73 -34.67
CA ARG A 96 13.56 -9.96 -34.30
C ARG A 96 14.76 -10.34 -35.15
N GLN A 97 14.97 -11.62 -35.43
CA GLN A 97 16.05 -12.09 -36.30
C GLN A 97 15.88 -11.57 -37.73
N ALA A 98 14.69 -11.67 -38.31
CA ALA A 98 14.39 -11.16 -39.65
C ALA A 98 14.58 -9.64 -39.76
N TYR A 99 14.12 -8.86 -38.76
CA TYR A 99 14.35 -7.42 -38.71
C TYR A 99 15.85 -7.09 -38.58
N GLY A 100 16.58 -7.84 -37.73
CA GLY A 100 18.02 -7.69 -37.59
C GLY A 100 18.76 -7.97 -38.90
N GLN A 101 18.40 -9.02 -39.62
CA GLN A 101 18.97 -9.38 -40.91
C GLN A 101 18.68 -8.31 -41.96
N ARG A 102 17.42 -7.87 -42.11
CA ARG A 102 17.03 -6.84 -43.07
C ARG A 102 17.73 -5.51 -42.80
N ARG A 103 17.96 -5.16 -41.52
CA ARG A 103 18.72 -3.97 -41.14
C ARG A 103 20.19 -4.08 -41.55
N ARG A 104 20.81 -5.25 -41.40
CA ARG A 104 22.20 -5.49 -41.87
C ARG A 104 22.30 -5.45 -43.39
N GLU A 105 21.38 -6.07 -44.09
CA GLU A 105 21.32 -6.03 -45.56
C GLU A 105 21.17 -4.60 -46.07
N ALA A 106 20.26 -3.81 -45.47
CA ALA A 106 20.10 -2.40 -45.83
C ALA A 106 21.37 -1.58 -45.55
N ALA A 107 22.09 -1.86 -44.45
CA ALA A 107 23.36 -1.19 -44.15
C ALA A 107 24.46 -1.57 -45.14
N LEU A 108 24.55 -2.84 -45.56
CA LEU A 108 25.48 -3.31 -46.58
C LEU A 108 25.20 -2.67 -47.93
N VAL A 109 23.93 -2.61 -48.35
CA VAL A 109 23.53 -1.96 -49.62
C VAL A 109 23.92 -0.48 -49.61
N ARG A 110 23.69 0.24 -48.50
CA ARG A 110 24.14 1.63 -48.36
C ARG A 110 25.65 1.74 -48.41
N SER A 111 26.38 0.89 -47.69
CA SER A 111 27.84 0.90 -47.70
C SER A 111 28.43 0.62 -49.08
N ILE A 112 27.82 -0.27 -49.86
CA ILE A 112 28.23 -0.57 -51.25
C ILE A 112 27.90 0.61 -52.17
N HIS A 113 26.74 1.26 -51.98
CA HIS A 113 26.38 2.44 -52.74
C HIS A 113 27.33 3.61 -52.45
N ASP A 114 27.63 3.86 -51.17
CA ASP A 114 28.55 4.91 -50.75
C ASP A 114 29.97 4.65 -51.26
N SER A 115 30.44 3.39 -51.22
CA SER A 115 31.75 3.03 -51.75
C SER A 115 31.79 3.13 -53.28
N ALA A 116 30.72 2.74 -53.98
CA ALA A 116 30.61 2.89 -55.42
C ALA A 116 30.70 4.36 -55.84
N VAL A 117 29.95 5.25 -55.19
CA VAL A 117 29.98 6.70 -55.45
C VAL A 117 31.37 7.29 -55.18
N VAL A 118 32.05 6.87 -54.10
CA VAL A 118 33.42 7.32 -53.81
C VAL A 118 34.41 6.81 -54.85
N THR A 119 34.30 5.55 -55.28
CA THR A 119 35.18 5.01 -56.33
C THR A 119 34.92 5.68 -57.67
N GLU A 120 33.66 5.91 -58.05
CA GLU A 120 33.30 6.63 -59.27
C GLU A 120 33.86 8.06 -59.27
N ALA A 121 33.80 8.74 -58.12
CA ALA A 121 34.37 10.08 -57.96
C ALA A 121 35.92 10.10 -57.95
N MET A 122 36.57 9.02 -57.53
CA MET A 122 38.03 8.90 -57.49
C MET A 122 38.64 8.50 -58.85
N TYR A 123 37.87 7.79 -59.69
CA TYR A 123 38.33 7.25 -60.96
C TYR A 123 37.69 7.89 -62.21
N SER A 124 36.75 8.83 -62.06
CA SER A 124 36.22 9.63 -63.17
C SER A 124 37.18 10.78 -63.51
N GLU A 125 37.69 10.80 -64.75
CA GLU A 125 38.62 11.82 -65.24
C GLU A 125 37.99 13.22 -65.22
N ALA A 126 38.56 14.10 -64.39
CA ALA A 126 38.50 15.57 -64.42
C ALA A 126 37.19 16.21 -64.95
N SER A 127 36.17 16.31 -64.08
CA SER A 127 34.98 17.15 -64.29
C SER A 127 34.66 17.96 -63.03
N GLU A 128 34.07 19.15 -63.20
CA GLU A 128 33.59 20.05 -62.12
C GLU A 128 32.79 19.30 -61.04
N THR A 129 32.08 18.23 -61.43
CA THR A 129 31.33 17.33 -60.55
C THR A 129 32.19 16.69 -59.45
N THR A 130 33.47 16.41 -59.70
CA THR A 130 34.39 15.82 -58.70
C THR A 130 34.74 16.81 -57.59
N THR A 131 34.78 18.11 -57.89
CA THR A 131 35.05 19.16 -56.89
C THR A 131 33.84 19.42 -56.01
N GLU A 132 32.64 19.45 -56.61
CA GLU A 132 31.38 19.53 -55.88
C GLU A 132 31.19 18.32 -54.96
N LEU A 133 31.48 17.12 -55.46
CA LEU A 133 31.34 15.89 -54.68
C LEU A 133 32.35 15.83 -53.53
N ARG A 134 33.59 16.31 -53.72
CA ARG A 134 34.56 16.49 -52.64
C ARG A 134 34.06 17.46 -51.57
N GLY A 135 33.45 18.57 -51.99
CA GLY A 135 32.81 19.52 -51.06
C GLY A 135 31.67 18.89 -50.26
N LYS A 136 30.86 18.03 -50.89
CA LYS A 136 29.79 17.28 -50.22
C LYS A 136 30.33 16.23 -49.25
N ILE A 137 31.42 15.53 -49.59
CA ILE A 137 32.10 14.61 -48.69
C ILE A 137 32.64 15.35 -47.47
N GLN A 138 33.28 16.51 -47.67
CA GLN A 138 33.78 17.32 -46.57
C GLN A 138 32.64 17.80 -45.64
N GLN A 139 31.53 18.30 -46.20
CA GLN A 139 30.34 18.67 -45.43
C GLN A 139 29.77 17.48 -44.63
N ARG A 140 29.72 16.30 -45.25
CA ARG A 140 29.30 15.06 -44.57
C ARG A 140 30.22 14.77 -43.39
N ASP A 141 31.54 14.83 -43.58
CA ASP A 141 32.50 14.50 -42.53
C ASP A 141 32.46 15.51 -41.38
N GLU A 142 32.26 16.79 -41.69
CA GLU A 142 32.03 17.85 -40.70
C GLU A 142 30.76 17.57 -39.87
N LEU A 143 29.64 17.24 -40.53
CA LEU A 143 28.39 16.88 -39.85
C LEU A 143 28.53 15.59 -39.03
N CYS A 144 29.20 14.57 -39.56
CA CYS A 144 29.47 13.33 -38.83
C CYS A 144 30.30 13.60 -37.57
N SER A 145 31.33 14.45 -37.65
CA SER A 145 32.11 14.86 -36.48
C SER A 145 31.29 15.64 -35.45
N ALA A 146 30.34 16.47 -35.90
CA ALA A 146 29.42 17.20 -35.01
C ALA A 146 28.43 16.24 -34.32
N CYS A 147 27.87 15.28 -35.07
CA CYS A 147 26.99 14.24 -34.53
C CYS A 147 27.70 13.35 -33.51
N LEU A 148 28.95 12.94 -33.76
CA LEU A 148 29.73 12.16 -32.80
C LEU A 148 29.96 12.95 -31.49
N ARG A 149 30.36 14.23 -31.60
CA ARG A 149 30.53 15.10 -30.42
C ARG A 149 29.24 15.28 -29.63
N LEU A 150 28.10 15.44 -30.30
CA LEU A 150 26.80 15.53 -29.66
C LEU A 150 26.40 14.20 -28.98
N SER A 151 26.70 13.08 -29.62
CA SER A 151 26.45 11.74 -29.06
C SER A 151 27.29 11.49 -27.80
N ASP A 152 28.58 11.86 -27.82
CA ASP A 152 29.44 11.77 -26.63
C ASP A 152 28.89 12.65 -25.50
N ARG A 153 28.54 13.91 -25.81
CA ARG A 153 27.95 14.82 -24.81
C ARG A 153 26.63 14.29 -24.24
N TYR A 154 25.78 13.69 -25.08
CA TYR A 154 24.53 13.08 -24.62
C TYR A 154 24.79 11.89 -23.69
N ARG A 155 25.79 11.06 -24.02
CA ARG A 155 26.20 9.95 -23.14
C ARG A 155 26.70 10.48 -21.79
N ASP A 156 27.54 11.50 -21.80
CA ASP A 156 28.09 12.09 -20.57
C ASP A 156 26.97 12.65 -19.68
N LEU A 157 26.02 13.40 -20.26
CA LEU A 157 24.83 13.89 -19.55
C LEU A 157 23.94 12.77 -19.01
N THR A 158 23.80 11.67 -19.76
CA THR A 158 23.03 10.51 -19.32
C THR A 158 23.70 9.88 -18.10
N GLN A 159 25.02 9.75 -18.12
CA GLN A 159 25.80 9.23 -17.00
C GLN A 159 25.71 10.14 -15.77
N GLU A 160 25.77 11.46 -15.95
CA GLU A 160 25.58 12.44 -14.87
C GLU A 160 24.18 12.31 -14.24
N LEU A 161 23.13 12.15 -15.05
CA LEU A 161 21.77 11.93 -14.55
C LEU A 161 21.64 10.62 -13.77
N GLU A 162 22.27 9.54 -14.24
CA GLU A 162 22.28 8.26 -13.53
C GLU A 162 22.99 8.37 -12.17
N MET A 163 24.11 9.09 -12.11
CA MET A 163 24.83 9.37 -10.85
C MET A 163 23.96 10.16 -9.88
N ILE A 164 23.35 11.26 -10.33
CA ILE A 164 22.47 12.08 -9.48
C ILE A 164 21.27 11.25 -8.97
N ASN A 165 20.68 10.41 -9.82
CA ASN A 165 19.58 9.53 -9.41
C ASN A 165 20.03 8.43 -8.43
N ALA A 166 21.28 7.98 -8.47
CA ALA A 166 21.84 7.11 -7.46
C ALA A 166 21.98 7.85 -6.12
N ASP A 167 22.54 9.07 -6.14
CA ASP A 167 22.70 9.90 -4.93
C ASP A 167 21.35 10.25 -4.28
N ILE A 168 20.32 10.54 -5.08
CA ILE A 168 18.96 10.77 -4.58
C ILE A 168 18.41 9.52 -3.89
N ARG A 169 18.64 8.33 -4.45
CA ARG A 169 18.20 7.08 -3.83
C ARG A 169 18.92 6.83 -2.51
N ASP A 170 20.22 7.05 -2.46
CA ASP A 170 21.03 6.87 -1.24
C ASP A 170 20.61 7.87 -0.15
N THR A 171 20.34 9.12 -0.51
CA THR A 171 19.84 10.13 0.45
C THR A 171 18.42 9.80 0.93
N MET A 172 17.53 9.30 0.07
CA MET A 172 16.21 8.83 0.48
C MET A 172 16.30 7.64 1.45
N LEU A 173 17.22 6.69 1.22
CA LEU A 173 17.45 5.58 2.14
C LEU A 173 17.94 6.05 3.51
N ARG A 174 18.91 6.98 3.54
CA ARG A 174 19.38 7.58 4.80
C ARG A 174 18.27 8.33 5.52
N ASN A 175 17.49 9.13 4.79
CA ASN A 175 16.36 9.86 5.38
C ASN A 175 15.34 8.88 5.97
N ARG A 176 15.00 7.81 5.26
CA ARG A 176 14.10 6.78 5.77
C ARG A 176 14.64 6.11 7.04
N GLN A 177 15.94 5.85 7.09
CA GLN A 177 16.57 5.29 8.28
C GLN A 177 16.51 6.26 9.45
N ILE A 178 16.84 7.54 9.24
CA ILE A 178 16.70 8.59 10.26
C ILE A 178 15.25 8.69 10.76
N TYR A 179 14.25 8.62 9.88
CA TYR A 179 12.84 8.63 10.29
C TYR A 179 12.48 7.41 11.14
N SER A 180 13.00 6.23 10.81
CA SER A 180 12.83 5.04 11.64
C SER A 180 13.46 5.24 13.02
N ASP A 181 14.68 5.75 13.07
CA ASP A 181 15.41 6.00 14.31
C ASP A 181 14.67 7.04 15.19
N ILE A 182 14.13 8.10 14.57
CA ILE A 182 13.30 9.10 15.26
C ILE A 182 12.05 8.44 15.82
N GLN A 183 11.35 7.63 15.03
CA GLN A 183 10.13 6.96 15.48
C GLN A 183 10.40 5.96 16.61
N ASP A 184 11.53 5.25 16.56
CA ASP A 184 11.95 4.34 17.63
C ASP A 184 12.30 5.11 18.91
N LEU A 185 12.97 6.28 18.78
CA LEU A 185 13.24 7.17 19.91
C LEU A 185 11.97 7.78 20.49
N GLU A 186 11.01 8.19 19.66
CA GLU A 186 9.69 8.66 20.09
C GLU A 186 8.95 7.56 20.86
N GLN A 187 8.94 6.33 20.36
CA GLN A 187 8.34 5.19 21.08
C GLN A 187 9.05 4.90 22.41
N GLN A 188 10.38 4.98 22.45
CA GLN A 188 11.15 4.83 23.68
C GLN A 188 10.85 5.97 24.66
N LEU A 189 10.69 7.19 24.15
CA LEU A 189 10.33 8.34 24.97
C LEU A 189 8.91 8.21 25.49
N GLU A 190 7.93 7.81 24.68
CA GLU A 190 6.56 7.54 25.12
C GLU A 190 6.51 6.38 26.13
N ALA A 191 7.29 5.31 25.91
CA ALA A 191 7.40 4.20 26.84
C ALA A 191 8.12 4.59 28.15
N GLY A 192 9.08 5.52 28.09
CA GLY A 192 9.77 6.09 29.26
C GLY A 192 8.96 7.19 29.97
N THR A 193 8.07 7.88 29.25
CA THR A 193 7.14 8.91 29.78
C THR A 193 5.91 8.25 30.41
N GLN A 194 5.80 6.93 30.37
CA GLN A 194 4.99 6.14 31.30
C GLN A 194 5.69 5.92 32.67
N GLU A 195 6.67 6.74 33.05
CA GLU A 195 6.74 7.08 34.48
C GLU A 195 5.38 7.70 34.84
N PRO A 196 4.64 7.13 35.81
CA PRO A 196 3.38 7.73 36.25
C PRO A 196 3.65 9.20 36.58
N PRO A 197 2.69 10.13 36.34
CA PRO A 197 2.88 11.54 36.68
C PRO A 197 3.43 11.56 38.09
N SER A 198 4.70 11.93 38.20
CA SER A 198 5.41 11.75 39.46
C SER A 198 4.59 12.53 40.46
N GLN A 199 4.02 11.83 41.44
CA GLN A 199 3.23 12.48 42.50
C GLN A 199 4.05 13.63 43.10
N ALA A 200 5.40 13.58 43.00
CA ALA A 200 6.28 14.70 43.32
C ALA A 200 5.97 15.99 42.53
N LEU A 201 5.76 15.94 41.21
CA LEU A 201 5.44 17.13 40.41
C LEU A 201 4.07 17.71 40.75
N ASP A 202 3.06 16.87 40.97
CA ASP A 202 1.74 17.33 41.40
C ASP A 202 1.76 17.89 42.84
N ASN A 203 2.54 17.26 43.71
CA ASN A 203 2.77 17.75 45.07
C ASN A 203 3.53 19.08 45.08
N GLU A 204 4.53 19.27 44.21
CA GLU A 204 5.24 20.54 44.08
C GLU A 204 4.35 21.63 43.47
N ARG A 205 3.49 21.31 42.49
CA ARG A 205 2.47 22.23 41.98
C ARG A 205 1.48 22.66 43.06
N GLN A 206 0.96 21.71 43.84
CA GLN A 206 0.06 22.02 44.95
C GLN A 206 0.76 22.85 46.05
N LYS A 207 2.03 22.58 46.35
CA LYS A 207 2.81 23.41 47.28
C LYS A 207 2.95 24.83 46.78
N LEU A 208 3.29 25.02 45.50
CA LEU A 208 3.40 26.35 44.89
C LEU A 208 2.06 27.08 44.94
N GLU A 209 0.96 26.45 44.56
CA GLU A 209 -0.39 27.04 44.65
C GLU A 209 -0.74 27.45 46.09
N ASN A 210 -0.42 26.60 47.07
CA ASN A 210 -0.64 26.91 48.48
C ASN A 210 0.20 28.11 48.94
N GLU A 211 1.45 28.23 48.50
CA GLU A 211 2.29 29.40 48.81
C GLU A 211 1.79 30.67 48.11
N TYR A 212 1.24 30.58 46.88
CA TYR A 212 0.58 31.71 46.22
C TYR A 212 -0.63 32.21 47.00
N VAL A 213 -1.49 31.30 47.43
CA VAL A 213 -2.68 31.66 48.22
C VAL A 213 -2.27 32.31 49.54
N LYS A 214 -1.28 31.75 50.23
CA LYS A 214 -0.75 32.36 51.47
C LYS A 214 -0.18 33.75 51.23
N ASN A 215 0.60 33.93 50.16
CA ASN A 215 1.19 35.22 49.82
C ASN A 215 0.10 36.25 49.48
N ALA A 216 -0.90 35.88 48.70
CA ALA A 216 -2.06 36.73 48.41
C ALA A 216 -2.82 37.13 49.68
N ILE A 217 -3.01 36.21 50.62
CA ILE A 217 -3.63 36.50 51.91
C ILE A 217 -2.76 37.49 52.71
N LEU A 218 -1.46 37.24 52.84
CA LEU A 218 -0.53 38.10 53.56
C LEU A 218 -0.52 39.52 52.98
N ARG A 219 -0.43 39.63 51.65
CA ARG A 219 -0.50 40.88 50.90
C ARG A 219 -1.79 41.65 51.20
N ASN A 220 -2.94 40.98 51.11
CA ASN A 220 -4.24 41.60 51.42
C ASN A 220 -4.34 42.00 52.89
N THR A 221 -3.80 41.22 53.82
CA THR A 221 -3.78 41.57 55.25
C THR A 221 -2.88 42.77 55.53
N LEU A 222 -1.72 42.89 54.87
CA LEU A 222 -0.83 44.04 55.00
C LEU A 222 -1.46 45.30 54.42
N GLN A 223 -2.08 45.21 53.24
CA GLN A 223 -2.84 46.32 52.66
C GLN A 223 -3.96 46.78 53.60
N LEU A 224 -4.73 45.84 54.17
CA LEU A 224 -5.78 46.15 55.12
C LEU A 224 -5.24 46.77 56.41
N LEU A 225 -4.12 46.26 56.96
CA LEU A 225 -3.48 46.80 58.15
C LEU A 225 -3.00 48.24 57.95
N ILE A 226 -2.36 48.52 56.81
CA ILE A 226 -1.90 49.87 56.49
C ILE A 226 -3.11 50.82 56.35
N VAL A 227 -4.15 50.43 55.63
CA VAL A 227 -5.38 51.24 55.49
C VAL A 227 -6.09 51.44 56.83
N ALA A 228 -6.22 50.38 57.65
CA ALA A 228 -6.90 50.43 58.93
C ALA A 228 -6.10 51.15 60.03
N SER A 229 -4.78 51.28 59.88
CA SER A 229 -3.92 51.99 60.83
C SER A 229 -4.16 53.50 60.88
N GLY A 230 -4.86 54.05 59.88
CA GLY A 230 -5.14 55.50 59.78
C GLY A 230 -3.90 56.35 59.49
N VAL A 231 -2.77 55.72 59.15
CA VAL A 231 -1.56 56.38 58.67
C VAL A 231 -1.81 56.88 57.25
N ASP A 232 -1.43 58.12 56.96
CA ASP A 232 -1.53 58.71 55.63
C ASP A 232 -0.41 58.16 54.72
N TRP A 233 -0.58 56.90 54.32
CA TRP A 233 0.37 56.13 53.51
C TRP A 233 0.61 56.73 52.12
N ALA A 234 -0.25 57.63 51.66
CA ALA A 234 -0.06 58.37 50.40
C ALA A 234 0.94 59.52 50.54
N ALA A 235 1.16 60.02 51.76
CA ALA A 235 2.11 61.10 52.05
C ALA A 235 3.53 60.58 52.38
N ASP A 236 3.67 59.31 52.78
CA ASP A 236 4.97 58.66 53.03
C ASP A 236 5.40 57.86 51.80
N GLU A 237 6.44 58.34 51.13
CA GLU A 237 6.99 57.79 49.88
C GLU A 237 7.41 56.31 50.03
N ASN A 238 7.92 55.92 51.21
CA ASN A 238 8.31 54.53 51.46
C ASN A 238 7.09 53.61 51.60
N LEU A 239 6.03 54.08 52.27
CA LEU A 239 4.80 53.31 52.41
C LEU A 239 4.04 53.20 51.08
N LEU A 240 4.06 54.27 50.28
CA LEU A 240 3.51 54.28 48.93
C LEU A 240 4.21 53.23 48.03
N GLU A 241 5.54 53.18 48.06
CA GLU A 241 6.33 52.18 47.31
C GLU A 241 6.02 50.75 47.78
N THR A 242 5.88 50.52 49.09
CA THR A 242 5.46 49.21 49.61
C THR A 242 4.03 48.85 49.20
N MET A 243 3.10 49.80 49.14
CA MET A 243 1.73 49.57 48.67
C MET A 243 1.67 49.21 47.19
N LEU A 244 2.47 49.88 46.36
CA LEU A 244 2.55 49.64 44.93
C LEU A 244 3.21 48.29 44.62
N SER A 245 4.32 47.97 45.28
CA SER A 245 4.98 46.65 45.14
C SER A 245 4.13 45.50 45.66
N LEU A 246 3.25 45.74 46.63
CA LEU A 246 2.25 44.77 47.05
C LEU A 246 1.12 44.60 46.02
N ASP A 247 0.86 45.54 45.10
CA ASP A 247 -0.22 45.38 44.12
C ASP A 247 0.25 44.67 42.83
N GLU A 248 1.54 44.78 42.49
CA GLU A 248 2.15 44.05 41.36
C GLU A 248 1.91 42.53 41.49
N ARG A 249 1.17 41.98 40.53
CA ARG A 249 1.00 40.52 40.43
C ARG A 249 2.28 39.93 39.84
N PRO A 250 2.84 38.84 40.40
CA PRO A 250 3.89 38.10 39.72
C PRO A 250 3.29 37.50 38.44
N SER A 251 3.61 38.07 37.28
CA SER A 251 3.21 37.59 35.97
C SER A 251 4.02 36.36 35.60
N PHE A 252 3.35 35.21 35.44
CA PHE A 252 3.89 34.05 34.74
C PHE A 252 3.52 34.14 33.26
N ASP A 253 4.10 35.11 32.56
CA ASP A 253 4.14 35.05 31.10
C ASP A 253 5.48 34.41 30.71
N SER A 254 5.42 33.10 30.45
CA SER A 254 6.42 32.31 29.73
C SER A 254 5.72 31.42 28.73
#